data_AF-A0A804NI93-F1
#
_entry.id   AF-A0A804NI93-F1
#
_cell.length_a   1.000
_cell.length_b   1.000
_cell.length_c   1.000
_cell.angle_alpha   90.00
_cell.angle_beta   90.00
_cell.angle_gamma   90.00
#
_symmetry.space_group_name_H-M   'P 1'
#
loop_
_entity.id
_entity.type
_entity.pdbx_description
1 polymer ?
#
loop_
_entity_poly.entity_id
_entity_poly.type
_entity_poly.pdbx_seq_one_letter_code
_entity_poly.pdbx_strand_id
1 'polypeptide(L)'
;MVMRSGLLNRVVQLVAGNCVAGISIGWWKRNHNAHHIACNSLDHDPDVQHMPLFAVSPRLFASITSAFYRRAMRFDAAARFLVSYQHWTFYPVMCVARVNLFAQSLLLLLAADTRTRVPGRLAELAGVAVFWVWYPWLVSRLPGGVHEHAAFVLLSFAVTGIQHVQFCLNHFSAGTYTYVGRPRGDDWFQKQTRGTLDVACPPWMDWFHGGLQFQVEHHLFPRLPRCHLRRVAPLVRDLCRKHGLPYERCGFWC
;
A
#
# COMPACT_ATOMS: atom_id res chain seq x y z
N MET A 1 3.17 -3.96 -15.36
CA MET A 1 3.60 -4.14 -16.76
C MET A 1 4.88 -3.33 -16.93
N VAL A 2 5.97 -3.93 -17.40
CA VAL A 2 7.21 -3.20 -17.67
C VAL A 2 7.23 -2.91 -19.16
N MET A 3 7.11 -1.63 -19.54
CA MET A 3 7.18 -1.24 -20.94
C MET A 3 8.62 -1.22 -21.41
N ARG A 4 8.84 -1.48 -22.71
CA ARG A 4 10.17 -1.40 -23.33
C ARG A 4 10.73 0.03 -23.37
N SER A 5 9.85 1.03 -23.54
CA SER A 5 10.22 2.45 -23.58
C SER A 5 9.94 3.13 -22.24
N GLY A 6 10.92 3.88 -21.74
CA GLY A 6 10.77 4.68 -20.52
C GLY A 6 9.69 5.76 -20.63
N LEU A 7 9.54 6.37 -21.82
CA LEU A 7 8.48 7.34 -22.10
C LEU A 7 7.10 6.69 -22.06
N LEU A 8 6.92 5.57 -22.77
CA LEU A 8 5.65 4.84 -22.78
C LEU A 8 5.29 4.35 -21.36
N ASN A 9 6.27 3.86 -20.61
CA ASN A 9 6.08 3.46 -19.22
C ASN A 9 5.56 4.63 -18.37
N ARG A 10 6.14 5.83 -18.53
CA ARG A 10 5.71 7.03 -17.80
C ARG A 10 4.31 7.51 -18.21
N VAL A 11 3.98 7.47 -19.51
CA VAL A 11 2.65 7.84 -20.01
C VAL A 11 1.59 6.90 -19.44
N VAL A 12 1.80 5.58 -19.54
CA VAL A 12 0.84 4.59 -19.02
C VAL A 12 0.69 4.73 -17.50
N GLN A 13 1.77 5.01 -16.79
CA GLN A 13 1.76 5.32 -15.36
C GLN A 13 0.89 6.53 -15.01
N LEU A 14 1.04 7.64 -15.74
CA LEU A 14 0.25 8.85 -15.52
C LEU A 14 -1.23 8.62 -15.86
N VAL A 15 -1.53 7.93 -16.97
CA VAL A 15 -2.92 7.63 -17.35
C VAL A 15 -3.59 6.72 -16.32
N ALA A 16 -2.95 5.60 -15.97
CA ALA A 16 -3.56 4.63 -15.06
C ALA A 16 -3.63 5.13 -13.61
N GLY A 17 -2.53 5.68 -13.09
CA GLY A 17 -2.47 6.17 -11.70
C GLY A 17 -3.23 7.47 -11.52
N ASN A 18 -2.87 8.50 -12.28
CA ASN A 18 -3.39 9.84 -12.04
C ASN A 18 -4.77 10.02 -12.67
N CYS A 19 -4.91 9.80 -13.98
CA CYS A 19 -6.16 10.10 -14.69
C CYS A 19 -7.29 9.13 -14.34
N VAL A 20 -7.02 7.83 -14.24
CA VAL A 20 -8.05 6.80 -13.99
C VAL A 20 -8.26 6.54 -12.51
N ALA A 21 -7.19 6.37 -11.72
CA ALA A 21 -7.34 6.03 -10.30
C ALA A 21 -7.46 7.26 -9.38
N GLY A 22 -7.03 8.45 -9.82
CA GLY A 22 -7.02 9.68 -9.03
C GLY A 22 -5.83 9.82 -8.08
N ILE A 23 -4.81 8.96 -8.21
CA ILE A 23 -3.68 8.86 -7.29
C ILE A 23 -2.41 9.30 -8.01
N SER A 24 -1.60 10.15 -7.38
CA SER A 24 -0.31 10.53 -7.96
C SER A 24 0.60 9.31 -8.07
N ILE A 25 0.99 8.92 -9.28
CA ILE A 25 1.97 7.85 -9.45
C ILE A 25 3.33 8.24 -8.88
N GLY A 26 3.65 9.54 -8.83
CA GLY A 26 4.81 10.08 -8.13
C GLY A 26 4.75 9.79 -6.63
N TRP A 27 3.59 10.03 -5.99
CA TRP A 27 3.36 9.66 -4.60
C TRP A 27 3.45 8.16 -4.37
N TRP A 28 2.71 7.39 -5.18
CA TRP A 28 2.70 5.94 -5.10
C TRP A 28 4.11 5.37 -5.18
N LYS A 29 4.90 5.79 -6.18
CA LYS A 29 6.30 5.33 -6.35
C LYS A 29 7.17 5.70 -5.16
N ARG A 30 7.04 6.91 -4.61
CA ARG A 30 7.82 7.32 -3.43
C ARG A 30 7.50 6.41 -2.25
N ASN A 31 6.21 6.23 -1.96
CA ASN A 31 5.73 5.45 -0.83
C ASN A 31 6.11 3.98 -0.97
N HIS A 32 5.71 3.36 -2.08
CA HIS A 32 5.91 1.95 -2.36
C HIS A 32 7.39 1.56 -2.51
N ASN A 33 8.24 2.43 -3.07
CA ASN A 33 9.68 2.17 -3.09
C ASN A 33 10.29 2.23 -1.70
N ALA A 34 9.85 3.16 -0.84
CA ALA A 34 10.33 3.22 0.54
C ALA A 34 9.93 1.95 1.32
N HIS A 35 8.70 1.49 1.12
CA HIS A 35 8.22 0.21 1.63
C HIS A 35 9.11 -0.96 1.16
N HIS A 36 9.38 -1.12 -0.14
CA HIS A 36 10.24 -2.21 -0.61
C HIS A 36 11.71 -2.11 -0.18
N ILE A 37 12.23 -0.91 0.08
CA ILE A 37 13.60 -0.72 0.56
C ILE A 37 13.69 -1.12 2.04
N ALA A 38 12.73 -0.70 2.86
CA ALA A 38 12.79 -0.78 4.31
C ALA A 38 11.60 -1.53 4.93
N CYS A 39 11.04 -2.52 4.22
CA CYS A 39 9.79 -3.20 4.59
C CYS A 39 9.72 -3.55 6.07
N ASN A 40 8.60 -3.18 6.72
CA ASN A 40 8.32 -3.36 8.14
C ASN A 40 9.28 -2.65 9.13
N SER A 41 10.10 -1.71 8.64
CA SER A 41 10.82 -0.76 9.50
C SER A 41 9.86 0.30 10.02
N LEU A 42 9.58 0.29 11.32
CA LEU A 42 8.58 1.15 11.95
C LEU A 42 8.88 2.66 11.80
N ASP A 43 10.13 3.05 11.57
CA ASP A 43 10.55 4.44 11.37
C ASP A 43 10.86 4.80 9.90
N HIS A 44 11.09 3.83 9.00
CA HIS A 44 11.43 4.10 7.59
C HIS A 44 10.34 3.70 6.59
N ASP A 45 9.54 2.68 6.89
CA ASP A 45 8.48 2.20 6.01
C ASP A 45 7.17 2.94 6.29
N PRO A 46 6.65 3.76 5.36
CA PRO A 46 5.42 4.51 5.58
C PRO A 46 4.17 3.63 5.73
N ASP A 47 4.21 2.37 5.26
CA ASP A 47 3.04 1.47 5.24
C ASP A 47 2.80 0.76 6.58
N VAL A 48 3.63 1.03 7.58
CA VAL A 48 3.46 0.58 8.98
C VAL A 48 3.32 1.76 9.96
N GLN A 49 3.10 2.97 9.44
CA GLN A 49 3.14 4.24 10.18
C GLN A 49 1.77 4.91 10.29
N HIS A 50 0.84 4.26 11.00
CA HIS A 50 -0.57 4.64 11.05
C HIS A 50 -0.98 5.40 12.32
N MET A 51 -0.03 5.83 13.14
CA MET A 51 -0.32 6.63 14.33
C MET A 51 -1.01 7.94 13.94
N PRO A 52 -2.10 8.34 14.61
CA PRO A 52 -2.60 7.78 15.89
C PRO A 52 -3.69 6.69 15.77
N LEU A 53 -4.03 6.18 14.58
CA LEU A 53 -5.16 5.27 14.38
C LEU A 53 -4.83 3.80 14.70
N PHE A 54 -3.69 3.31 14.20
CA PHE A 54 -3.30 1.90 14.37
C PHE A 54 -1.87 1.77 14.90
N ALA A 55 -1.68 0.75 15.72
CA ALA A 55 -0.36 0.33 16.17
C ALA A 55 -0.13 -1.13 15.77
N VAL A 56 0.69 -1.31 14.73
CA VAL A 56 1.04 -2.65 14.19
C VAL A 56 2.12 -3.37 15.01
N SER A 57 2.71 -2.67 15.99
CA SER A 57 3.75 -3.20 16.87
C SER A 57 3.69 -2.51 18.23
N PRO A 58 3.83 -3.24 19.35
CA PRO A 58 3.93 -2.64 20.69
C PRO A 58 5.06 -1.62 20.82
N ARG A 59 6.09 -1.70 19.96
CA ARG A 59 7.20 -0.72 19.93
C ARG A 59 6.72 0.70 19.63
N LEU A 60 5.59 0.87 18.95
CA LEU A 60 5.00 2.19 18.69
C LEU A 60 4.50 2.88 19.98
N PHE A 61 4.27 2.13 21.07
CA PHE A 61 3.84 2.69 22.36
C PHE A 61 4.95 3.49 23.07
N ALA A 62 6.21 3.26 22.71
CA ALA A 62 7.34 4.04 23.21
C ALA A 62 7.47 5.41 22.53
N SER A 63 6.63 5.73 21.54
CA SER A 63 6.81 6.82 20.58
C SER A 63 8.10 6.70 19.77
N ILE A 64 8.01 6.92 18.46
CA ILE A 64 9.18 6.89 17.57
C ILE A 64 9.13 8.05 16.59
N THR A 65 10.27 8.37 15.96
CA THR A 65 10.33 9.40 14.92
C THR A 65 10.34 8.75 13.55
N SER A 66 9.39 9.12 12.71
CA SER A 66 9.39 8.70 11.30
C SER A 66 10.51 9.41 10.55
N ALA A 67 11.45 8.64 10.01
CA ALA A 67 12.47 9.14 9.08
C ALA A 67 11.85 9.51 7.73
N PHE A 68 10.81 8.79 7.28
CA PHE A 68 10.15 9.02 5.99
C PHE A 68 9.34 10.32 5.98
N TYR A 69 8.47 10.52 6.97
CA TYR A 69 7.63 11.71 7.11
C TYR A 69 8.36 12.86 7.84
N ARG A 70 9.49 12.57 8.51
CA ARG A 70 10.27 13.52 9.33
C ARG A 70 9.43 14.17 10.43
N ARG A 71 8.62 13.35 11.10
CA ARG A 71 7.75 13.76 12.21
C ARG A 71 7.74 12.71 13.31
N ALA A 72 7.50 13.15 14.54
CA ALA A 72 7.28 12.23 15.65
C ALA A 72 5.92 11.54 15.52
N MET A 73 5.88 10.23 15.71
CA MET A 73 4.68 9.43 15.91
C MET A 73 4.55 9.17 17.40
N ARG A 74 3.89 10.11 18.09
CA ARG A 74 3.74 10.10 19.55
C ARG A 74 2.60 9.16 19.96
N PHE A 75 2.81 8.37 21.01
CA PHE A 75 1.76 7.62 21.68
C PHE A 75 1.18 8.44 22.84
N ASP A 76 0.54 9.54 22.48
CA ASP A 76 -0.14 10.45 23.42
C ASP A 76 -1.53 9.92 23.82
N ALA A 77 -2.30 10.73 24.57
CA ALA A 77 -3.64 10.35 25.02
C ALA A 77 -4.61 10.06 23.87
N ALA A 78 -4.53 10.84 22.77
CA ALA A 78 -5.38 10.64 21.60
C ALA A 78 -5.02 9.35 20.87
N ALA A 79 -3.73 9.08 20.67
CA ALA A 79 -3.26 7.82 20.10
C ALA A 79 -3.66 6.63 20.97
N ARG A 80 -3.53 6.72 22.30
CA ARG A 80 -3.95 5.66 23.21
C ARG A 80 -5.44 5.34 23.09
N PHE A 81 -6.29 6.37 23.04
CA PHE A 81 -7.73 6.21 22.87
C PHE A 81 -8.05 5.55 21.53
N LEU A 82 -7.57 6.08 20.40
CA LEU A 82 -7.89 5.55 19.07
C LEU A 82 -7.36 4.13 18.88
N VAL A 83 -6.12 3.86 19.29
CA VAL A 83 -5.50 2.54 19.22
C VAL A 83 -6.23 1.52 20.11
N SER A 84 -6.79 1.91 21.26
CA SER A 84 -7.57 0.98 22.09
C SER A 84 -8.81 0.43 21.38
N TYR A 85 -9.37 1.18 20.41
CA TYR A 85 -10.51 0.76 19.60
C TYR A 85 -10.12 0.22 18.22
N GLN A 86 -8.83 0.09 17.90
CA GLN A 86 -8.39 -0.33 16.57
C GLN A 86 -9.04 -1.63 16.08
N HIS A 87 -9.31 -2.58 16.98
CA HIS A 87 -9.94 -3.85 16.66
C HIS A 87 -11.40 -3.71 16.16
N TRP A 88 -12.10 -2.65 16.57
CA TRP A 88 -13.42 -2.29 16.05
C TRP A 88 -13.36 -1.33 14.87
N THR A 89 -12.38 -0.42 14.85
CA THR A 89 -12.29 0.63 13.82
C THR A 89 -11.53 0.19 12.57
N PHE A 90 -10.80 -0.92 12.59
CA PHE A 90 -9.99 -1.39 11.47
C PHE A 90 -10.76 -1.42 10.15
N TYR A 91 -11.85 -2.19 10.07
CA TYR A 91 -12.62 -2.32 8.83
C TYR A 91 -13.32 -1.02 8.39
N PRO A 92 -14.01 -0.26 9.26
CA PRO A 92 -14.54 1.05 8.90
C PRO A 92 -13.49 2.01 8.34
N VAL A 93 -12.28 2.02 8.90
CA VAL A 93 -11.18 2.85 8.40
C VAL A 93 -10.68 2.34 7.04
N MET A 94 -10.62 1.03 6.81
CA MET A 94 -10.27 0.48 5.48
C MET A 94 -11.27 0.91 4.39
N CYS A 95 -12.55 1.07 4.71
CA CYS A 95 -13.56 1.58 3.77
C CYS A 95 -13.28 3.01 3.30
N VAL A 96 -12.60 3.83 4.11
CA VAL A 96 -12.25 5.22 3.76
C VAL A 96 -10.76 5.41 3.43
N ALA A 97 -9.96 4.34 3.46
CA ALA A 97 -8.51 4.40 3.24
C ALA A 97 -8.15 5.01 1.87
N ARG A 98 -8.99 4.82 0.84
CA ARG A 98 -8.80 5.44 -0.47
C ARG A 98 -8.78 6.97 -0.42
N VAL A 99 -9.59 7.58 0.46
CA VAL A 99 -9.59 9.03 0.67
C VAL A 99 -8.23 9.50 1.19
N ASN A 100 -7.59 8.73 2.07
CA ASN A 100 -6.23 9.01 2.52
C ASN A 100 -5.23 8.95 1.35
N LEU A 101 -5.35 8.01 0.40
CA LEU A 101 -4.48 7.98 -0.80
C LEU A 101 -4.61 9.25 -1.66
N PHE A 102 -5.83 9.77 -1.81
CA PHE A 102 -6.06 11.06 -2.48
C PHE A 102 -5.44 12.22 -1.72
N ALA A 103 -5.69 12.29 -0.40
CA ALA A 103 -5.14 13.34 0.45
C ALA A 103 -3.61 13.35 0.39
N GLN A 104 -2.96 12.19 0.51
CA GLN A 104 -1.50 12.08 0.44
C GLN A 104 -0.94 12.44 -0.94
N SER A 105 -1.66 12.11 -2.01
CA SER A 105 -1.30 12.55 -3.36
C SER A 105 -1.34 14.08 -3.47
N LEU A 106 -2.42 14.73 -3.01
CA LEU A 106 -2.54 16.19 -3.03
C LEU A 106 -1.51 16.87 -2.13
N LEU A 107 -1.30 16.35 -0.91
CA LEU A 107 -0.28 16.86 -0.01
C LEU A 107 1.10 16.84 -0.65
N LEU A 108 1.50 15.74 -1.31
CA LEU A 108 2.78 15.69 -2.01
C LEU A 108 2.89 16.70 -3.16
N LEU A 109 1.81 16.85 -3.95
CA LEU A 109 1.82 17.69 -5.15
C LEU A 109 1.71 19.18 -4.84
N LEU A 110 1.02 19.54 -3.77
CA LEU A 110 0.82 20.92 -3.31
C LEU A 110 1.83 21.34 -2.24
N ALA A 111 2.56 20.41 -1.62
CA ALA A 111 3.57 20.75 -0.63
C ALA A 111 4.62 21.71 -1.20
N ALA A 112 4.85 22.80 -0.47
CA ALA A 112 5.98 23.69 -0.66
C ALA A 112 7.33 23.05 -0.26
N ASP A 113 7.33 21.82 0.27
CA ASP A 113 8.54 21.10 0.67
C ASP A 113 9.46 20.84 -0.54
N THR A 114 10.47 21.70 -0.68
CA THR A 114 11.48 21.63 -1.73
C THR A 114 12.42 20.43 -1.58
N ARG A 115 12.48 19.81 -0.39
CA ARG A 115 13.29 18.60 -0.15
C ARG A 115 12.72 17.38 -0.87
N THR A 116 11.44 17.41 -1.24
CA THR A 116 10.79 16.34 -1.99
C THR A 116 10.55 16.76 -3.43
N ARG A 117 11.46 16.37 -4.33
CA ARG A 117 11.27 16.60 -5.76
C ARG A 117 10.26 15.61 -6.34
N VAL A 118 9.29 16.13 -7.09
CA VAL A 118 8.33 15.34 -7.86
C VAL A 118 8.57 15.61 -9.35
N PRO A 119 9.27 14.72 -10.08
CA PRO A 119 9.51 14.90 -11.51
C PRO A 119 8.20 15.01 -12.29
N GLY A 120 8.05 16.06 -13.10
CA GLY A 120 6.82 16.30 -13.85
C GLY A 120 5.61 16.63 -12.98
N ARG A 121 5.80 17.37 -11.87
CA ARG A 121 4.73 17.78 -10.93
C ARG A 121 3.49 18.35 -11.62
N LEU A 122 3.65 19.17 -12.66
CA LEU A 122 2.52 19.73 -13.43
C LEU A 122 1.72 18.63 -14.15
N ALA A 123 2.39 17.65 -14.76
CA ALA A 123 1.73 16.51 -15.38
C ALA A 123 1.02 15.62 -14.34
N GLU A 124 1.62 15.46 -13.15
CA GLU A 124 0.99 14.73 -12.05
C GLU A 124 -0.29 15.43 -11.56
N LEU A 125 -0.23 16.76 -11.36
CA LEU A 125 -1.38 17.60 -10.99
C LEU A 125 -2.47 17.59 -12.05
N ALA A 126 -2.11 17.77 -13.32
CA ALA A 126 -3.05 17.72 -14.43
C ALA A 126 -3.75 16.37 -14.52
N GLY A 127 -3.01 15.26 -14.37
CA GLY A 127 -3.60 13.93 -14.37
C GLY A 127 -4.55 13.69 -13.20
N VAL A 128 -4.21 14.14 -11.99
CA VAL A 128 -5.10 14.04 -10.83
C VAL A 128 -6.35 14.93 -11.02
N ALA A 129 -6.19 16.12 -11.60
CA ALA A 129 -7.30 17.00 -11.92
C ALA A 129 -8.26 16.36 -12.95
N VAL A 130 -7.74 15.63 -13.94
CA VAL A 130 -8.58 14.87 -14.89
C VAL A 130 -9.51 13.92 -14.16
N PHE A 131 -9.02 13.14 -13.18
CA PHE A 131 -9.86 12.26 -12.37
C PHE A 131 -11.00 13.02 -11.67
N TRP A 132 -10.67 14.13 -11.01
CA TRP A 132 -11.64 14.96 -10.30
C TRP A 132 -12.58 15.76 -11.21
N VAL A 133 -12.40 15.70 -12.53
CA VAL A 133 -13.35 16.22 -13.52
C VAL A 133 -14.24 15.11 -14.05
N TRP A 134 -13.66 14.04 -14.61
CA TRP A 134 -14.45 13.02 -15.30
C TRP A 134 -15.25 12.14 -14.34
N TYR A 135 -14.72 11.82 -13.16
CA TYR A 135 -15.41 10.93 -12.22
C TYR A 135 -16.67 11.58 -11.63
N PRO A 136 -16.62 12.82 -11.08
CA PRO A 136 -17.84 13.51 -10.65
C PRO A 136 -18.82 13.79 -11.80
N TRP A 137 -18.31 14.10 -13.00
CA TRP A 137 -19.15 14.26 -14.19
C TRP A 137 -19.88 12.97 -14.56
N LEU A 138 -19.20 11.81 -14.51
CA LEU A 138 -19.83 10.52 -14.75
C LEU A 138 -20.91 10.24 -13.71
N VAL A 139 -20.62 10.48 -12.43
CA VAL A 139 -21.59 10.31 -11.34
C VAL A 139 -22.81 11.21 -11.56
N SER A 140 -22.64 12.45 -12.01
CA SER A 140 -23.77 13.35 -12.29
C SER A 140 -24.62 12.94 -13.50
N ARG A 141 -24.16 11.97 -14.31
CA ARG A 141 -24.96 11.37 -15.40
C ARG A 141 -25.76 10.16 -14.96
N LEU A 142 -25.54 9.63 -13.75
CA LEU A 142 -26.30 8.49 -13.24
C LEU A 142 -27.72 8.93 -12.86
N PRO A 143 -28.74 8.07 -13.07
CA PRO A 143 -30.07 8.33 -12.56
C PRO A 143 -30.07 8.39 -11.03
N GLY A 144 -30.98 9.18 -10.46
CA GLY A 144 -31.11 9.38 -9.01
C GLY A 144 -30.85 10.83 -8.58
N GLY A 145 -31.05 11.10 -7.30
CA GLY A 145 -30.76 12.38 -6.68
C GLY A 145 -29.35 12.45 -6.07
N VAL A 146 -29.08 13.58 -5.42
CA VAL A 146 -27.78 13.84 -4.78
C VAL A 146 -27.42 12.81 -3.69
N HIS A 147 -28.43 12.25 -3.01
CA HIS A 147 -28.23 11.27 -1.94
C HIS A 147 -27.78 9.91 -2.50
N GLU A 148 -28.39 9.47 -3.61
CA GLU A 148 -28.04 8.25 -4.32
C GLU A 148 -26.66 8.37 -4.96
N HIS A 149 -26.33 9.53 -5.53
CA HIS A 149 -24.99 9.81 -6.05
C HIS A 149 -23.94 9.76 -4.94
N ALA A 150 -24.20 10.38 -3.79
CA ALA A 150 -23.30 10.32 -2.64
C ALA A 150 -23.13 8.89 -2.12
N ALA A 151 -24.22 8.11 -2.02
CA ALA A 151 -24.18 6.71 -1.62
C ALA A 151 -23.37 5.86 -2.60
N PHE A 152 -23.52 6.07 -3.90
CA PHE A 152 -22.72 5.41 -4.93
C PHE A 152 -21.23 5.70 -4.76
N VAL A 153 -20.85 6.96 -4.57
CA VAL A 153 -19.44 7.36 -4.38
C VAL A 153 -18.86 6.70 -3.12
N LEU A 154 -19.55 6.81 -1.98
CA LEU A 154 -19.12 6.21 -0.72
C LEU A 154 -18.95 4.69 -0.82
N LEU A 155 -19.92 4.00 -1.42
CA LEU A 155 -19.85 2.56 -1.62
C LEU A 155 -18.71 2.18 -2.56
N SER A 156 -18.54 2.91 -3.68
CA SER A 156 -17.46 2.63 -4.63
C SER A 156 -16.07 2.76 -4.01
N PHE A 157 -15.90 3.69 -3.06
CA PHE A 157 -14.64 3.85 -2.32
C PHE A 157 -14.50 2.74 -1.27
N ALA A 158 -15.58 2.40 -0.56
CA ALA A 158 -15.58 1.32 0.42
C ALA A 158 -15.21 -0.04 -0.18
N VAL A 159 -15.68 -0.35 -1.40
CA VAL A 159 -15.35 -1.61 -2.11
C VAL A 159 -13.84 -1.74 -2.36
N THR A 160 -13.13 -0.64 -2.61
CA THR A 160 -11.65 -0.68 -2.73
C THR A 160 -10.93 -0.96 -1.41
N GLY A 161 -11.64 -0.87 -0.28
CA GLY A 161 -11.15 -1.26 1.04
C GLY A 161 -10.80 -2.75 1.13
N ILE A 162 -11.42 -3.62 0.33
CA ILE A 162 -11.08 -5.06 0.27
C ILE A 162 -9.58 -5.24 -0.06
N GLN A 163 -9.06 -4.46 -1.00
CA GLN A 163 -7.65 -4.52 -1.37
C GLN A 163 -6.74 -4.02 -0.23
N HIS A 164 -7.17 -3.01 0.53
CA HIS A 164 -6.44 -2.51 1.69
C HIS A 164 -6.37 -3.54 2.81
N VAL A 165 -7.47 -4.26 3.06
CA VAL A 165 -7.51 -5.38 4.02
C VAL A 165 -6.51 -6.46 3.58
N GLN A 166 -6.46 -6.81 2.30
CA GLN A 166 -5.49 -7.78 1.81
C GLN A 166 -4.04 -7.32 2.03
N PHE A 167 -3.70 -6.07 1.71
CA PHE A 167 -2.36 -5.52 2.00
C PHE A 167 -2.00 -5.63 3.49
N CYS A 168 -2.94 -5.32 4.37
CA CYS A 168 -2.75 -5.44 5.82
C CYS A 168 -2.56 -6.91 6.23
N LEU A 169 -3.38 -7.84 5.72
CA LEU A 169 -3.22 -9.28 5.98
C LEU A 169 -1.82 -9.76 5.58
N ASN A 170 -1.35 -9.36 4.41
CA ASN A 170 -0.05 -9.76 3.89
C ASN A 170 1.15 -9.30 4.76
N HIS A 171 1.01 -8.21 5.52
CA HIS A 171 2.12 -7.59 6.27
C HIS A 171 1.96 -7.63 7.79
N PHE A 172 0.74 -7.49 8.30
CA PHE A 172 0.48 -7.39 9.73
C PHE A 172 0.32 -8.77 10.37
N SER A 173 -0.12 -9.76 9.60
CA SER A 173 -0.28 -11.14 10.09
C SER A 173 0.97 -12.00 9.91
N ALA A 174 1.92 -11.59 9.07
CA ALA A 174 3.16 -12.32 8.80
C ALA A 174 4.12 -12.23 10.00
N GLY A 175 4.11 -13.22 10.91
CA GLY A 175 5.04 -13.38 12.02
C GLY A 175 5.35 -12.16 12.91
N THR A 176 4.58 -11.07 12.79
CA THR A 176 4.84 -9.73 13.35
C THR A 176 6.31 -9.28 13.25
N TYR A 177 7.00 -9.58 12.14
CA TYR A 177 8.39 -9.15 11.96
C TYR A 177 8.46 -7.65 11.64
N THR A 178 8.53 -6.85 12.69
CA THR A 178 8.75 -5.40 12.66
C THR A 178 10.05 -5.04 13.36
N TYR A 179 10.76 -4.04 12.85
CA TYR A 179 12.00 -3.56 13.44
C TYR A 179 12.10 -2.03 13.41
N VAL A 180 13.12 -1.49 14.07
CA VAL A 180 13.39 -0.03 14.08
C VAL A 180 14.79 0.16 13.50
N GLY A 181 14.94 1.22 12.70
CA GLY A 181 16.18 1.59 12.06
C GLY A 181 16.22 1.16 10.59
N ARG A 182 17.37 1.43 9.97
CA ARG A 182 17.59 1.17 8.55
C ARG A 182 17.64 -0.33 8.26
N PRO A 183 17.18 -0.76 7.07
CA PRO A 183 17.40 -2.12 6.61
C PRO A 183 18.91 -2.38 6.54
N ARG A 184 19.32 -3.56 7.03
CA ARG A 184 20.65 -4.13 6.79
C ARG A 184 20.58 -5.02 5.54
N GLY A 185 21.67 -5.10 4.78
CA GLY A 185 21.70 -5.84 3.52
C GLY A 185 21.99 -7.34 3.67
N ASP A 186 22.48 -7.76 4.83
CA ASP A 186 22.94 -9.13 5.13
C ASP A 186 21.79 -10.11 5.42
N ASP A 187 20.61 -9.63 5.77
CA ASP A 187 19.44 -10.43 6.15
C ASP A 187 18.20 -10.16 5.27
N TRP A 188 18.35 -9.46 4.14
CA TRP A 188 17.22 -8.98 3.33
C TRP A 188 16.23 -10.09 2.94
N PHE A 189 16.71 -11.23 2.45
CA PHE A 189 15.84 -12.34 2.04
C PHE A 189 15.05 -12.85 3.25
N GLN A 190 15.72 -13.02 4.40
CA GLN A 190 15.08 -13.48 5.64
C GLN A 190 14.01 -12.50 6.13
N LYS A 191 14.26 -11.19 6.01
CA LYS A 191 13.29 -10.16 6.36
C LYS A 191 12.04 -10.24 5.50
N GLN A 192 12.18 -10.40 4.18
CA GLN A 192 11.02 -10.51 3.31
C GLN A 192 10.20 -11.76 3.65
N THR A 193 10.85 -12.91 3.83
CA THR A 193 10.15 -14.16 4.16
C THR A 193 9.50 -14.19 5.55
N ARG A 194 10.02 -13.42 6.51
CA ARG A 194 9.45 -13.31 7.87
C ARG A 194 8.40 -12.21 7.99
N GLY A 195 8.48 -11.19 7.15
CA GLY A 195 7.65 -9.99 7.23
C GLY A 195 6.51 -9.94 6.22
N THR A 196 6.35 -10.98 5.40
CA THR A 196 5.29 -11.09 4.40
C THR A 196 4.64 -12.47 4.43
N LEU A 197 3.36 -12.51 4.07
CA LEU A 197 2.54 -13.71 4.01
C LEU A 197 1.81 -13.77 2.66
N ASP A 198 1.73 -14.95 2.09
CA ASP A 198 1.00 -15.24 0.85
C ASP A 198 -0.44 -15.70 1.10
N VAL A 199 -1.31 -15.45 0.12
CA VAL A 199 -2.70 -15.93 0.15
C VAL A 199 -2.83 -17.11 -0.81
N ALA A 200 -3.24 -18.27 -0.29
CA ALA A 200 -3.48 -19.45 -1.11
C ALA A 200 -4.75 -19.26 -1.94
N CYS A 201 -4.59 -19.18 -3.27
CA CYS A 201 -5.73 -19.14 -4.17
C CYS A 201 -5.51 -19.99 -5.44
N PRO A 202 -6.59 -20.55 -6.02
CA PRO A 202 -6.53 -21.19 -7.33
C PRO A 202 -6.19 -20.16 -8.44
N PRO A 203 -5.64 -20.58 -9.59
CA PRO A 203 -5.21 -19.66 -10.66
C PRO A 203 -6.33 -18.76 -11.21
N TRP A 204 -7.58 -19.23 -11.22
CA TRP A 204 -8.72 -18.45 -11.70
C TRP A 204 -9.05 -17.23 -10.82
N MET A 205 -8.52 -17.16 -9.58
CA MET A 205 -8.64 -16.00 -8.69
C MET A 205 -7.50 -14.98 -8.87
N ASP A 206 -6.56 -15.19 -9.79
CA ASP A 206 -5.43 -14.27 -9.99
C ASP A 206 -5.86 -12.85 -10.38
N TRP A 207 -7.00 -12.72 -11.09
CA TRP A 207 -7.55 -11.41 -11.45
C TRP A 207 -8.08 -10.64 -10.23
N PHE A 208 -8.63 -11.36 -9.24
CA PHE A 208 -9.24 -10.78 -8.05
C PHE A 208 -8.16 -10.25 -7.09
N HIS A 209 -7.15 -11.08 -6.78
CA HIS A 209 -6.05 -10.68 -5.91
C HIS A 209 -5.02 -9.78 -6.62
N GLY A 210 -5.01 -9.75 -7.95
CA GLY A 210 -4.20 -8.82 -8.74
C GLY A 210 -2.68 -8.99 -8.60
N GLY A 211 -2.20 -10.10 -8.00
CA GLY A 211 -0.80 -10.39 -7.71
C GLY A 211 -0.45 -10.32 -6.21
N LEU A 212 -1.32 -9.76 -5.37
CA LEU A 212 -1.10 -9.58 -3.91
C LEU A 212 -1.15 -10.89 -3.12
N GLN A 213 -1.57 -11.98 -3.76
CA GLN A 213 -1.53 -13.32 -3.19
C GLN A 213 -0.11 -13.91 -3.14
N PHE A 214 0.86 -13.27 -3.80
CA PHE A 214 2.27 -13.67 -3.90
C PHE A 214 3.17 -12.59 -3.32
N GLN A 215 2.95 -12.25 -2.04
CA GLN A 215 3.63 -11.14 -1.40
C GLN A 215 5.10 -11.45 -1.12
N VAL A 216 5.41 -12.71 -0.74
CA VAL A 216 6.78 -13.15 -0.52
C VAL A 216 7.59 -12.99 -1.81
N GLU A 217 7.10 -13.49 -2.93
CA GLU A 217 7.78 -13.34 -4.22
C GLU A 217 7.82 -11.89 -4.70
N HIS A 218 6.76 -11.11 -4.46
CA HIS A 218 6.71 -9.70 -4.84
C HIS A 218 7.80 -8.88 -4.14
N HIS A 219 8.04 -9.13 -2.86
CA HIS A 219 9.09 -8.47 -2.09
C HIS A 219 10.49 -9.00 -2.39
N LEU A 220 10.62 -10.30 -2.68
CA LEU A 220 11.88 -10.88 -3.16
C LEU A 220 12.24 -10.47 -4.59
N PHE A 221 11.26 -10.08 -5.41
CA PHE A 221 11.54 -9.66 -6.78
C PHE A 221 10.69 -8.44 -7.17
N PRO A 222 10.93 -7.24 -6.61
CA PRO A 222 10.09 -6.06 -6.85
C PRO A 222 10.04 -5.60 -8.31
N ARG A 223 11.02 -6.03 -9.13
CA ARG A 223 11.10 -5.75 -10.57
C ARG A 223 10.43 -6.82 -11.44
N LEU A 224 10.05 -7.96 -10.88
CA LEU A 224 9.41 -9.05 -11.61
C LEU A 224 7.95 -8.68 -11.92
N PRO A 225 7.49 -8.78 -13.18
CA PRO A 225 6.09 -8.52 -13.50
C PRO A 225 5.17 -9.52 -12.80
N ARG A 226 4.06 -9.01 -12.23
CA ARG A 226 3.09 -9.83 -11.46
C ARG A 226 2.62 -11.13 -12.13
N CYS A 227 2.53 -11.16 -13.46
CA CYS A 227 2.12 -12.36 -14.21
C CYS A 227 3.12 -13.53 -14.10
N HIS A 228 4.34 -13.30 -13.62
CA HIS A 228 5.35 -14.34 -13.40
C HIS A 228 5.40 -14.83 -11.95
N LEU A 229 4.78 -14.14 -11.00
CA LEU A 229 4.88 -14.46 -9.57
C LEU A 229 4.43 -15.90 -9.28
N ARG A 230 3.28 -16.32 -9.84
CA ARG A 230 2.78 -17.70 -9.70
C ARG A 230 3.77 -18.76 -10.18
N ARG A 231 4.54 -18.47 -11.24
CA ARG A 231 5.52 -19.42 -11.80
C ARG A 231 6.77 -19.52 -10.92
N VAL A 232 7.14 -18.43 -10.25
CA VAL A 232 8.32 -18.36 -9.37
C VAL A 232 8.02 -18.86 -7.96
N ALA A 233 6.76 -18.78 -7.50
CA ALA A 233 6.37 -19.17 -6.15
C ALA A 233 6.81 -20.60 -5.73
N PRO A 234 6.69 -21.65 -6.57
CA PRO A 234 7.24 -22.97 -6.22
C PRO A 234 8.76 -22.96 -5.95
N LEU A 235 9.52 -22.22 -6.76
CA LEU A 235 10.99 -22.12 -6.60
C LEU A 235 11.37 -21.40 -5.31
N VAL A 236 10.63 -20.34 -4.96
CA VAL A 236 10.84 -19.62 -3.70
C VAL A 236 10.51 -20.50 -2.50
N ARG A 237 9.43 -21.28 -2.55
CA ARG A 237 9.12 -22.27 -1.49
C ARG A 237 10.24 -23.27 -1.30
N ASP A 238 10.77 -23.80 -2.39
CA ASP A 238 11.86 -24.77 -2.32
C ASP A 238 13.15 -24.16 -1.78
N LEU A 239 13.43 -22.91 -2.14
CA LEU A 239 14.56 -22.15 -1.59
C LEU A 239 14.39 -21.88 -0.09
N CYS A 240 13.21 -21.43 0.35
CA CYS A 240 12.92 -21.24 1.77
C CYS A 240 13.11 -22.54 2.55
N ARG A 241 12.58 -23.67 2.03
CA ARG A 241 12.75 -24.99 2.66
C ARG A 241 14.21 -25.39 2.75
N LYS A 242 14.98 -25.23 1.67
CA LYS A 242 16.41 -25.55 1.62
C LYS A 242 17.22 -24.78 2.66
N HIS A 243 16.85 -23.53 2.94
CA HIS A 243 17.58 -22.65 3.85
C HIS A 243 16.93 -22.50 5.24
N GLY A 244 15.89 -23.29 5.55
CA GLY A 244 15.19 -23.21 6.84
C GLY A 244 14.52 -21.86 7.10
N LEU A 245 14.10 -21.17 6.04
CA LEU A 245 13.40 -19.89 6.13
C LEU A 245 11.88 -20.10 6.15
N PRO A 246 11.13 -19.25 6.88
CA PRO A 246 9.67 -19.34 6.86
C PRO A 246 9.13 -19.04 5.45
N TYR A 247 7.98 -19.62 5.15
CA TYR A 247 7.18 -19.27 4.00
C TYR A 247 5.73 -19.41 4.45
N GLU A 248 5.14 -18.30 4.87
CA GLU A 248 3.78 -18.29 5.39
C GLU A 248 2.79 -18.17 4.24
N ARG A 249 1.84 -19.10 4.18
CA ARG A 249 0.77 -19.09 3.19
C ARG A 249 -0.53 -19.46 3.88
N CYS A 250 -1.53 -18.59 3.79
CA CYS A 250 -2.80 -18.79 4.46
C CYS A 250 -3.95 -18.89 3.46
N GLY A 251 -4.93 -19.76 3.75
CA GLY A 251 -6.13 -19.92 2.92
C GLY A 251 -7.13 -18.79 3.16
N PHE A 252 -8.31 -18.83 2.54
CA PHE A 252 -9.33 -17.80 2.78
C PHE A 252 -9.83 -17.74 4.25
N TRP A 253 -9.55 -18.78 5.05
CA TRP A 253 -10.04 -18.94 6.43
C TRP A 253 -8.94 -18.80 7.50
N CYS A 254 -7.80 -18.20 7.15
CA CYS A 254 -6.94 -17.58 8.14
C CYS A 254 -7.54 -16.23 8.57
#